data_AF-A0A834FUT7-F1
#
_entry.id   AF-A0A834FUT7-F1
#
_cell.length_a   1.000
_cell.length_b   1.000
_cell.length_c   1.000
_cell.angle_alpha   90.00
_cell.angle_beta   90.00
_cell.angle_gamma   90.00
#
_symmetry.space_group_name_H-M   'P 1'
#
loop_
_entity.id
_entity.type
_entity.pdbx_description
1 polymer ?
#
loop_
_entity_poly.entity_id
_entity_poly.type
_entity_poly.pdbx_seq_one_letter_code
_entity_poly.pdbx_strand_id
1 'polypeptide(L)'
;MWLYMCPSASGIDDFRMKPSAEDLGRIGCDRMLVFVAEKDHLCGPGKAYYENLEKSGWKGKVELVENKAEEHCFHLRIPSGDDNAVVKKIVSFINQD
;
A
#
# COMPACT_ATOMS: atom_id res chain seq x y z
N MET A 1 -7.12 9.31 14.20
CA MET A 1 -5.66 9.52 14.10
C MET A 1 -5.31 10.62 13.09
N TRP A 2 -5.81 10.57 11.85
CA TRP A 2 -5.44 11.53 10.80
C TRP A 2 -5.60 13.01 11.19
N LEU A 3 -6.79 13.43 11.65
CA LEU A 3 -7.03 14.82 12.08
C LEU A 3 -6.18 15.27 13.28
N TYR A 4 -5.69 14.33 14.08
CA TYR A 4 -4.77 14.62 15.18
C TYR A 4 -3.35 14.87 14.67
N MET A 5 -2.88 14.05 13.73
CA MET A 5 -1.55 14.18 13.11
C MET A 5 -1.47 15.30 12.08
N CYS A 6 -2.58 15.64 11.43
CA CYS A 6 -2.70 16.67 10.41
C CYS A 6 -3.86 17.60 10.76
N PRO A 7 -3.67 18.58 11.67
CA PRO A 7 -4.74 19.47 12.12
C PRO A 7 -5.34 20.33 11.02
N SER A 8 -4.58 20.61 9.96
CA SER A 8 -5.06 21.34 8.76
C SER A 8 -5.82 20.47 7.77
N ALA A 9 -6.08 19.20 8.09
CA ALA A 9 -6.69 18.29 7.14
C ALA A 9 -8.18 18.53 6.96
N SER A 10 -8.65 18.37 5.72
CA SER A 10 -10.06 18.51 5.35
C SER A 10 -10.91 17.28 5.70
N GLY A 11 -10.52 16.52 6.73
CA GLY A 11 -11.20 15.28 7.12
C GLY A 11 -10.66 14.04 6.41
N ILE A 12 -11.57 13.09 6.15
CA ILE A 12 -11.23 11.77 5.59
C ILE A 12 -10.98 11.77 4.08
N ASP A 13 -11.26 12.88 3.41
CA ASP A 13 -11.05 13.05 1.97
C ASP A 13 -9.90 14.03 1.68
N ASP A 14 -9.04 14.26 2.67
CA ASP A 14 -7.82 15.04 2.49
C ASP A 14 -6.93 14.41 1.41
N PHE A 15 -6.49 15.22 0.45
CA PHE A 15 -5.69 14.77 -0.71
C PHE A 15 -4.37 14.09 -0.32
N ARG A 16 -3.81 14.40 0.86
CA ARG A 16 -2.59 13.73 1.37
C ARG A 16 -2.87 12.29 1.80
N MET A 17 -4.11 11.99 2.19
CA MET A 17 -4.55 10.65 2.59
C MET A 17 -5.21 9.90 1.43
N LYS A 18 -5.99 10.59 0.60
CA LYS A 18 -6.61 10.05 -0.62
C LYS A 18 -6.18 10.90 -1.82
N PRO A 19 -5.01 10.62 -2.41
CA PRO A 19 -4.50 11.37 -3.54
C PRO A 19 -5.45 11.33 -4.74
N SER A 20 -5.49 12.43 -5.48
CA SER A 20 -6.28 12.51 -6.71
C SER A 20 -5.69 11.59 -7.80
N ALA A 21 -6.48 11.28 -8.82
CA ALA A 21 -5.97 10.55 -9.99
C ALA A 21 -4.83 11.32 -10.69
N GLU A 22 -4.87 12.66 -10.70
CA GLU A 22 -3.79 13.48 -11.27
C GLU A 22 -2.48 13.31 -10.49
N ASP A 23 -2.55 13.29 -9.15
CA ASP A 23 -1.37 13.09 -8.30
C ASP A 23 -0.81 11.68 -8.41
N LEU A 24 -1.68 10.66 -8.43
CA LEU A 24 -1.29 9.27 -8.63
C LEU A 24 -0.63 9.06 -10.00
N GLY A 25 -1.12 9.74 -11.04
CA GLY A 25 -0.54 9.71 -12.39
C GLY A 25 0.90 10.24 -12.47
N ARG A 26 1.34 10.99 -11.45
CA ARG A 26 2.67 11.62 -11.37
C ARG A 26 3.66 10.86 -10.48
N ILE A 27 3.32 9.67 -9.98
CA ILE A 27 4.25 8.87 -9.18
C ILE A 27 5.54 8.61 -9.98
N GLY A 28 6.67 8.99 -9.39
CA GLY A 28 7.98 9.01 -10.07
C GLY A 28 8.73 7.69 -10.12
N CYS A 29 8.15 6.59 -9.61
CA CYS A 29 8.73 5.26 -9.77
C CYS A 29 8.06 4.48 -10.89
N ASP A 30 8.76 3.48 -11.44
CA ASP A 30 8.25 2.65 -12.53
C ASP A 30 7.51 1.40 -12.03
N ARG A 31 7.71 1.04 -10.77
CA ARG A 31 7.13 -0.16 -10.15
C ARG A 31 6.61 0.14 -8.76
N MET A 32 5.52 -0.51 -8.41
CA MET A 32 4.93 -0.46 -7.08
C MET A 32 4.45 -1.84 -6.65
N LEU A 33 4.66 -2.16 -5.38
CA LEU A 33 4.17 -3.38 -4.75
C LEU A 33 3.34 -2.99 -3.53
N VAL A 34 2.08 -3.39 -3.52
CA VAL A 34 1.12 -3.10 -2.45
C VAL A 34 0.78 -4.40 -1.73
N PHE A 35 0.91 -4.41 -0.41
CA PHE A 35 0.46 -5.51 0.43
C PHE A 35 -0.79 -5.12 1.20
N VAL A 36 -1.76 -6.02 1.26
CA VAL A 36 -2.92 -5.92 2.14
C VAL A 36 -3.09 -7.22 2.92
N ALA A 37 -3.78 -7.15 4.06
CA ALA A 37 -4.12 -8.30 4.87
C ALA A 37 -5.65 -8.39 4.98
N GLU A 38 -6.23 -9.56 4.74
CA GLU A 38 -7.68 -9.74 4.57
C GLU A 38 -8.50 -9.25 5.77
N LYS A 39 -8.02 -9.49 7.00
CA LYS A 39 -8.71 -9.08 8.23
C LYS A 39 -8.33 -7.68 8.71
N ASP A 40 -7.45 -6.98 7.99
CA ASP A 40 -7.09 -5.62 8.33
C ASP A 40 -8.23 -4.66 7.95
N HIS A 41 -8.65 -3.83 8.90
CA HIS A 41 -9.56 -2.71 8.65
C HIS A 41 -9.07 -1.73 7.57
N LEU A 42 -7.78 -1.74 7.23
CA LEU A 42 -7.18 -0.97 6.14
C LEU A 42 -7.12 -1.71 4.79
N CYS A 43 -7.61 -2.96 4.71
CA CYS A 43 -7.62 -3.74 3.47
C CYS A 43 -8.39 -3.04 2.34
N GLY A 44 -9.59 -2.53 2.63
CA GLY A 44 -10.41 -1.77 1.68
C GLY A 44 -9.67 -0.54 1.14
N PRO A 45 -9.20 0.38 2.00
CA PRO A 45 -8.37 1.51 1.58
C PRO A 45 -7.13 1.13 0.78
N GLY A 46 -6.41 0.07 1.17
CA GLY A 46 -5.23 -0.41 0.43
C GLY A 46 -5.56 -0.91 -0.98
N LYS A 47 -6.66 -1.68 -1.13
CA LYS A 47 -7.18 -2.11 -2.45
C LYS A 47 -7.64 -0.92 -3.29
N ALA A 48 -8.33 0.04 -2.68
CA ALA A 48 -8.76 1.25 -3.37
C ALA A 48 -7.57 2.06 -3.90
N TYR A 49 -6.46 2.15 -3.15
CA TYR A 49 -5.24 2.80 -3.62
C TYR A 49 -4.66 2.11 -4.86
N TYR A 50 -4.57 0.77 -4.84
CA TYR A 50 -4.16 -0.03 -6.00
C TYR A 50 -5.04 0.26 -7.23
N GLU A 51 -6.36 0.17 -7.08
CA GLU A 51 -7.29 0.39 -8.20
C GLU A 51 -7.26 1.82 -8.73
N ASN A 52 -7.16 2.81 -7.83
CA ASN A 52 -7.09 4.21 -8.22
C ASN A 52 -5.78 4.52 -8.95
N LEU A 53 -4.68 3.87 -8.54
CA LEU A 53 -3.40 4.01 -9.21
C LEU A 53 -3.47 3.43 -10.63
N GLU A 54 -4.06 2.24 -10.83
CA GLU A 54 -4.26 1.66 -12.17
C GLU A 54 -5.11 2.57 -13.07
N LYS A 55 -6.13 3.22 -12.50
CA LYS A 55 -7.05 4.12 -13.23
C LYS A 55 -6.48 5.53 -13.43
N SER A 56 -5.39 5.89 -12.74
CA SER A 56 -4.82 7.26 -12.74
C SER A 56 -4.11 7.66 -14.03
N GLY A 57 -3.87 6.71 -14.94
CA GLY A 57 -3.05 6.93 -16.13
C GLY A 57 -1.54 6.85 -15.89
N TRP A 58 -1.10 6.58 -14.64
CA TRP A 58 0.28 6.24 -14.32
C TRP A 58 0.79 5.10 -15.22
N LYS A 59 2.03 5.22 -15.68
CA LYS A 59 2.61 4.32 -16.71
C LYS A 59 3.45 3.18 -16.13
N GLY A 60 3.62 3.15 -14.81
CA GLY A 60 4.35 2.08 -14.13
C GLY A 60 3.54 0.79 -14.01
N LYS A 61 4.16 -0.20 -13.36
CA LYS A 61 3.55 -1.50 -13.04
C LYS A 61 3.25 -1.56 -11.56
N VAL A 62 2.02 -1.92 -11.20
CA VAL A 62 1.63 -2.18 -9.81
C VAL A 62 1.29 -3.66 -9.62
N GLU A 63 1.74 -4.23 -8.50
CA GLU A 63 1.34 -5.56 -8.04
C GLU A 63 0.61 -5.43 -6.70
N LEU A 64 -0.52 -6.14 -6.54
CA LEU A 64 -1.23 -6.27 -5.27
C LEU A 64 -1.07 -7.68 -4.71
N VAL A 65 -0.62 -7.78 -3.46
CA VAL A 65 -0.52 -9.04 -2.71
C VAL A 65 -1.47 -8.98 -1.53
N GLU A 66 -2.54 -9.78 -1.60
CA GLU A 66 -3.48 -9.97 -0.50
C GLU A 66 -3.12 -11.20 0.33
N ASN A 67 -2.84 -10.98 1.61
CA ASN A 67 -2.50 -12.02 2.57
C ASN A 67 -3.78 -12.46 3.30
N LYS A 68 -4.24 -13.67 2.99
CA LYS A 68 -5.47 -14.24 3.52
C LYS A 68 -5.34 -14.58 5.00
N ALA A 69 -6.43 -14.42 5.74
CA ALA A 69 -6.54 -14.67 7.18
C ALA A 69 -5.61 -13.86 8.10
N GLU A 70 -4.78 -12.98 7.54
CA GLU A 70 -3.85 -12.13 8.28
C GLU A 70 -4.49 -10.81 8.71
N GLU A 71 -3.93 -10.21 9.77
CA GLU A 71 -4.39 -8.96 10.36
C GLU A 71 -3.36 -7.82 10.14
N HIS A 72 -3.67 -6.64 10.69
CA HIS A 72 -2.81 -5.46 10.60
C HIS A 72 -1.37 -5.75 11.04
N CYS A 73 -0.41 -5.33 10.21
CA CYS A 73 1.03 -5.46 10.45
C CYS A 73 1.50 -6.87 10.87
N PHE A 74 0.83 -7.94 10.41
CA PHE A 74 1.17 -9.32 10.79
C PHE A 74 2.65 -9.68 10.53
N HIS A 75 3.25 -9.14 9.47
CA HIS A 75 4.64 -9.41 9.10
C HIS A 75 5.67 -8.98 10.16
N LEU A 76 5.30 -8.08 11.09
CA LEU A 76 6.16 -7.67 12.22
C LEU A 76 6.14 -8.68 13.38
N ARG A 77 5.16 -9.59 13.40
CA ARG A 77 5.00 -10.61 14.44
C ARG A 77 5.72 -11.92 14.11
N ILE A 78 6.27 -12.05 12.90
CA ILE A 78 7.05 -13.21 12.49
C ILE A 78 8.46 -13.05 13.08
N PRO A 79 8.91 -13.99 13.94
CA PRO A 79 10.23 -13.92 14.55
C PRO A 79 11.37 -13.83 13.53
N SER A 80 12.44 -13.13 13.91
CA SER A 80 13.66 -13.05 13.11
C SER A 80 14.26 -14.44 12.88
N GLY A 81 14.45 -14.82 11.61
CA GLY A 81 14.97 -16.13 11.21
C GLY A 81 13.90 -17.08 10.66
N ASP A 82 12.61 -16.79 10.88
CA ASP A 82 11.52 -17.54 10.29
C ASP A 82 11.25 -17.11 8.84
N ASP A 83 10.62 -18.00 8.08
CA ASP A 83 10.25 -17.75 6.68
C ASP A 83 9.14 -16.70 6.57
N ASN A 84 9.54 -15.43 6.47
CA ASN A 84 8.62 -14.33 6.25
C ASN A 84 8.43 -14.07 4.75
N ALA A 85 7.36 -14.64 4.19
CA ALA A 85 7.01 -14.52 2.78
C ALA A 85 6.87 -13.05 2.32
N VAL A 86 6.35 -12.16 3.16
CA VAL A 86 6.23 -10.71 2.86
C VAL A 86 7.61 -10.09 2.69
N VAL A 87 8.51 -10.32 3.65
CA VAL A 87 9.88 -9.79 3.59
C VAL A 87 10.62 -10.36 2.39
N LYS A 88 10.51 -11.67 2.12
CA LYS A 88 11.12 -12.29 0.93
C LYS A 88 10.62 -11.65 -0.37
N LYS A 89 9.32 -11.38 -0.48
CA LYS A 89 8.72 -10.72 -1.64
C LYS A 89 9.19 -9.27 -1.79
N ILE A 90 9.32 -8.52 -0.68
CA ILE A 90 9.91 -7.17 -0.66
C ILE A 90 11.35 -7.21 -1.18
N VAL A 91 12.19 -8.11 -0.63
CA VAL A 91 13.59 -8.26 -1.03
C VAL A 91 13.69 -8.62 -2.53
N SER A 92 12.86 -9.56 -2.99
CA SER A 92 12.80 -9.92 -4.41
C SER A 92 12.38 -8.73 -5.28
N PHE A 93 11.37 -7.95 -4.88
CA PHE A 93 10.91 -6.79 -5.65
C PHE A 93 11.96 -5.70 -5.75
N ILE A 94 12.69 -5.41 -4.66
CA ILE A 94 13.75 -4.39 -4.64
C ILE A 94 14.95 -4.82 -5.49
N ASN A 95 15.34 -6.10 -5.40
CA ASN A 95 16.53 -6.63 -6.07
C ASN A 95 16.24 -7.19 -7.48
N GLN A 96 15.05 -6.96 -8.02
CA GLN A 96 14.79 -7.23 -9.44
C GLN A 96 15.46 -6.12 -10.26
N ASP A 97 16.50 -6.49 -11.00
CA ASP A 97 17.16 -5.62 -12.00
C ASP A 97 16.15 -4.97 -12.97
#